data_AF-A0A5A9FJB2-F1
#
_entry.id   AF-A0A5A9FJB2-F1
#
_cell.length_a   1.000
_cell.length_b   1.000
_cell.length_c   1.000
_cell.angle_alpha   90.00
_cell.angle_beta   90.00
_cell.angle_gamma   90.00
#
_symmetry.space_group_name_H-M   'P 1'
#
loop_
_entity.id
_entity.type
_entity.pdbx_description
1 polymer ?
#
loop_
_entity_poly.entity_id
_entity_poly.type
_entity_poly.pdbx_seq_one_letter_code
_entity_poly.pdbx_strand_id
1 'polypeptide(L)'
;MSGGAGAAASAPPIIISDNIRQQIYTDYVGFLIEACRVFRLPLSCVEYSQQELALAIDEAEIDVQAMQARRSRTHGISPGKIAGVLAFRLSRFKIVHFKEAAWANSHFHLVQELAATLLVRKLFMPCQVPAKNILELSYQLSRRHANQETAGLFFDAFAAG
;
A
#
# COMPACT_ATOMS: atom_id res chain seq x y z
N MET A 1 11.48 -40.42 -28.21
CA MET A 1 11.50 -40.29 -26.74
C MET A 1 12.40 -39.10 -26.44
N SER A 2 11.82 -37.90 -26.28
CA SER A 2 11.49 -37.26 -24.98
C SER A 2 12.75 -36.91 -24.18
N GLY A 3 12.99 -35.67 -23.76
CA GLY A 3 12.08 -34.54 -23.61
C GLY A 3 12.82 -33.21 -23.51
N GLY A 4 12.15 -32.16 -23.98
CA GLY A 4 12.54 -30.79 -23.70
C GLY A 4 12.21 -30.46 -22.24
N ALA A 5 13.25 -30.18 -21.45
CA ALA A 5 13.08 -29.47 -20.20
C ALA A 5 13.02 -27.98 -20.54
N GLY A 6 11.81 -27.49 -20.81
CA GLY A 6 11.55 -26.05 -20.82
C GLY A 6 11.82 -25.53 -19.41
N ALA A 7 12.93 -24.83 -19.23
CA ALA A 7 13.18 -24.05 -18.03
C ALA A 7 12.02 -23.06 -17.89
N ALA A 8 11.11 -23.30 -16.95
CA ALA A 8 10.08 -22.35 -16.59
C ALA A 8 10.79 -21.05 -16.21
N ALA A 9 10.67 -20.04 -17.06
CA ALA A 9 11.22 -18.72 -16.78
C ALA A 9 10.63 -18.25 -15.45
N SER A 10 11.44 -18.21 -14.40
CA SER A 10 11.04 -17.65 -13.13
C SER A 10 10.66 -16.20 -13.38
N ALA A 11 9.41 -15.83 -13.06
CA ALA A 11 8.96 -14.45 -13.16
C ALA A 11 9.98 -13.55 -12.46
N PRO A 12 10.36 -12.40 -13.06
CA PRO A 12 11.33 -11.51 -12.44
C PRO A 12 10.85 -11.11 -11.04
N PRO A 13 11.77 -10.97 -10.07
CA PRO A 13 11.39 -10.57 -8.73
C PRO A 13 10.66 -9.24 -8.81
N ILE A 14 9.43 -9.20 -8.29
CA ILE A 14 8.70 -7.95 -8.16
C ILE A 14 9.38 -7.17 -7.03
N ILE A 15 10.02 -6.07 -7.41
CA ILE A 15 10.63 -5.06 -6.54
C ILE A 15 9.78 -3.80 -6.67
N ILE A 16 9.84 -2.90 -5.68
CA ILE A 16 9.32 -1.53 -5.85
C ILE A 16 10.19 -0.84 -6.91
N SER A 17 9.83 -1.01 -8.18
CA SER A 17 10.57 -0.47 -9.31
C SER A 17 10.43 1.05 -9.38
N ASP A 18 11.32 1.71 -10.12
CA ASP A 18 11.24 3.15 -10.38
C ASP A 18 9.89 3.55 -10.99
N ASN A 19 9.30 2.68 -11.80
CA ASN A 19 7.97 2.89 -12.37
C ASN A 19 6.90 2.94 -11.27
N ILE A 20 6.89 1.95 -10.36
CA ILE A 20 5.95 1.92 -9.22
C ILE A 20 6.17 3.15 -8.34
N ARG A 21 7.43 3.50 -8.05
CA ARG A 21 7.79 4.70 -7.28
C ARG A 21 7.22 5.97 -7.91
N GLN A 22 7.41 6.14 -9.23
CA GLN A 22 6.86 7.29 -9.96
C GLN A 22 5.34 7.32 -9.95
N GLN A 23 4.67 6.17 -10.07
CA GLN A 23 3.22 6.08 -9.97
C GLN A 23 2.73 6.48 -8.57
N ILE A 24 3.41 6.03 -7.50
CA ILE A 24 3.10 6.44 -6.12
C ILE A 24 3.16 7.97 -6.01
N TYR A 25 4.26 8.60 -6.44
CA TYR A 25 4.37 10.07 -6.39
C TYR A 25 3.28 10.79 -7.19
N THR A 26 2.91 10.25 -8.34
CA THR A 26 1.90 10.85 -9.23
C THR A 26 0.49 10.71 -8.65
N ASP A 27 0.17 9.56 -8.07
CA ASP A 27 -1.21 9.20 -7.71
C ASP A 27 -1.56 9.48 -6.25
N TYR A 28 -0.57 9.55 -5.35
CA TYR A 28 -0.84 9.59 -3.90
C TYR A 28 -1.74 10.75 -3.50
N VAL A 29 -1.49 11.96 -4.03
CA VAL A 29 -2.33 13.14 -3.75
C VAL A 29 -3.75 12.95 -4.27
N GLY A 30 -3.94 12.29 -5.41
CA GLY A 30 -5.27 11.96 -5.93
C GLY A 30 -6.06 11.08 -4.97
N PHE A 31 -5.43 10.04 -4.42
CA PHE A 31 -6.05 9.17 -3.42
C PHE A 31 -6.23 9.83 -2.06
N LEU A 32 -5.36 10.76 -1.69
CA LEU A 32 -5.55 11.60 -0.51
C LEU A 32 -6.80 12.47 -0.64
N ILE A 33 -7.03 13.04 -1.83
CA ILE A 33 -8.25 13.82 -2.12
C ILE A 33 -9.49 12.93 -2.06
N GLU A 34 -9.42 11.72 -2.63
CA GLU A 34 -10.51 10.74 -2.55
C GLU A 34 -10.83 10.35 -1.10
N ALA A 35 -9.81 10.04 -0.29
CA ALA A 35 -9.99 9.70 1.12
C ALA A 35 -10.62 10.86 1.91
N CYS A 36 -10.17 12.10 1.68
CA CYS A 36 -10.79 13.29 2.27
C CYS A 36 -12.28 13.39 1.90
N ARG A 37 -12.64 13.12 0.64
CA ARG A 37 -14.04 13.12 0.18
C ARG A 37 -14.88 12.06 0.90
N VAL A 38 -14.35 10.84 1.05
CA VAL A 38 -15.04 9.73 1.74
C VAL A 38 -15.39 10.13 3.18
N PHE A 39 -14.44 10.74 3.90
CA PHE A 39 -14.65 11.18 5.27
C PHE A 39 -15.23 12.59 5.41
N ARG A 40 -15.60 13.25 4.30
CA ARG A 40 -16.11 14.63 4.28
C ARG A 40 -15.20 15.64 4.99
N LEU A 41 -13.89 15.46 4.84
CA LEU A 41 -12.87 16.37 5.37
C LEU A 41 -12.49 17.39 4.29
N PRO A 42 -12.58 18.70 4.53
CA PRO A 42 -12.12 19.71 3.58
C PRO A 42 -10.61 19.60 3.34
N LEU A 43 -10.18 19.66 2.07
CA LEU A 43 -8.76 19.58 1.71
C LEU A 43 -7.91 20.70 2.35
N SER A 44 -8.51 21.86 2.62
CA SER A 44 -7.84 22.97 3.30
C SER A 44 -7.36 22.63 4.72
N CYS A 45 -7.91 21.57 5.33
CA CYS A 45 -7.55 21.08 6.65
C CYS A 45 -6.36 20.11 6.63
N VAL A 46 -5.83 19.77 5.46
CA VAL A 46 -4.80 18.76 5.26
C VAL A 46 -3.57 19.39 4.62
N GLU A 47 -2.40 19.02 5.12
CA GLU A 47 -1.10 19.30 4.53
C GLU A 47 -0.39 17.97 4.24
N TYR A 48 0.48 17.97 3.23
CA TYR A 48 1.14 16.77 2.73
C TYR A 48 2.65 16.99 2.65
N SER A 49 3.41 16.02 3.15
CA SER A 49 4.88 16.01 3.13
C SER A 49 5.40 15.04 2.06
N GLN A 50 5.97 15.59 1.00
CA GLN A 50 6.62 14.79 -0.04
C GLN A 50 7.88 14.08 0.47
N GLN A 51 8.59 14.68 1.41
CA GLN A 51 9.77 14.08 2.02
C GLN A 51 9.40 12.84 2.83
N GLU A 52 8.34 12.91 3.64
CA GLU A 52 7.85 11.75 4.40
C GLU A 52 7.31 10.66 3.48
N LEU A 53 6.70 11.03 2.33
CA LEU A 53 6.30 10.03 1.33
C LEU A 53 7.52 9.29 0.77
N ALA A 54 8.59 10.02 0.42
CA ALA A 54 9.81 9.42 -0.09
C ALA A 54 10.43 8.44 0.92
N LEU A 55 10.56 8.86 2.19
CA LEU A 55 11.08 8.01 3.26
C LEU A 55 10.22 6.75 3.47
N ALA A 56 8.89 6.88 3.38
CA ALA A 56 8.00 5.73 3.50
C ALA A 56 8.20 4.70 2.37
N ILE A 57 8.45 5.18 1.14
CA ILE A 57 8.74 4.32 -0.02
C ILE A 57 10.10 3.63 0.15
N ASP A 58 11.13 4.36 0.58
CA ASP A 58 12.47 3.81 0.79
C ASP A 58 12.46 2.72 1.89
N GLU A 59 11.74 2.94 2.98
CA GLU A 59 11.56 1.92 4.03
C GLU A 59 10.76 0.71 3.54
N ALA A 60 9.74 0.92 2.70
CA ALA A 60 9.00 -0.19 2.08
C ALA A 60 9.92 -1.02 1.16
N GLU A 61 10.86 -0.39 0.47
CA GLU A 61 11.83 -1.08 -0.35
C GLU A 61 12.78 -1.94 0.49
N ILE A 62 13.30 -1.39 1.58
CA ILE A 62 14.15 -2.12 2.54
C ILE A 62 13.41 -3.36 3.08
N ASP A 63 12.14 -3.22 3.44
CA ASP A 63 11.32 -4.35 3.91
C ASP A 63 11.14 -5.43 2.85
N VAL A 64 10.82 -5.04 1.61
CA VAL A 64 10.67 -5.97 0.49
C VAL A 64 11.99 -6.69 0.23
N GLN A 65 13.12 -5.98 0.20
CA GLN A 65 14.45 -6.57 0.04
C GLN A 65 14.77 -7.57 1.16
N ALA A 66 14.48 -7.21 2.42
CA ALA A 66 14.67 -8.10 3.57
C ALA A 66 13.74 -9.33 3.52
N MET A 67 12.52 -9.19 2.98
CA MET A 67 11.63 -10.34 2.74
C MET A 67 12.16 -11.24 1.63
N GLN A 68 12.74 -10.68 0.56
CA GLN A 68 13.31 -11.46 -0.54
C GLN A 68 14.52 -12.26 -0.06
N ALA A 69 15.40 -11.63 0.72
CA ALA A 69 16.58 -12.28 1.29
C ALA A 69 16.25 -13.46 2.21
N ARG A 70 15.10 -13.41 2.92
CA ARG A 70 14.64 -14.46 3.84
C ARG A 70 13.97 -15.65 3.14
N ARG A 71 13.58 -15.54 1.87
CA ARG A 71 12.94 -16.63 1.13
C ARG A 71 13.98 -17.43 0.34
N SER A 72 13.76 -18.74 0.20
CA SER A 72 14.56 -19.55 -0.74
C SER A 72 14.41 -18.96 -2.15
N ARG A 73 15.49 -18.99 -2.95
CA ARG A 73 15.52 -18.48 -4.34
C ARG A 73 14.38 -19.01 -5.24
N THR A 74 13.69 -20.07 -4.82
CA THR A 74 12.58 -20.72 -5.51
C THR A 74 11.19 -20.11 -5.23
N HIS A 75 11.03 -19.29 -4.19
CA HIS A 75 9.75 -18.68 -3.84
C HIS A 75 9.83 -17.15 -3.85
N GLY A 76 9.30 -16.54 -4.91
CA GLY A 76 9.17 -15.08 -5.01
C GLY A 76 8.28 -14.48 -3.91
N ILE A 77 8.19 -13.15 -3.91
CA ILE A 77 7.21 -12.40 -3.11
C ILE A 77 5.96 -12.20 -3.95
N SER A 78 4.80 -12.50 -3.39
CA SER A 78 3.52 -12.25 -4.06
C SER A 78 3.22 -10.74 -4.16
N PRO A 79 2.49 -10.30 -5.19
CA PRO A 79 2.06 -8.90 -5.30
C PRO A 79 1.32 -8.40 -4.06
N GLY A 80 0.49 -9.23 -3.44
CA GLY A 80 -0.25 -8.86 -2.24
C GLY A 80 0.66 -8.57 -1.05
N LYS A 81 1.78 -9.28 -0.89
CA LYS A 81 2.78 -8.98 0.14
C LYS A 81 3.47 -7.65 -0.06
N ILE A 82 3.82 -7.31 -1.30
CA ILE A 82 4.42 -6.01 -1.63
C ILE A 82 3.42 -4.89 -1.36
N ALA A 83 2.17 -5.10 -1.77
CA ALA A 83 1.04 -4.24 -1.46
C ALA A 83 0.88 -4.03 0.06
N GLY A 84 0.92 -5.10 0.85
CA GLY A 84 0.82 -5.04 2.31
C GLY A 84 1.92 -4.20 2.96
N VAL A 85 3.17 -4.39 2.53
CA VAL A 85 4.32 -3.59 2.99
C VAL A 85 4.13 -2.11 2.65
N LEU A 86 3.79 -1.79 1.40
CA LEU A 86 3.56 -0.41 0.98
C LEU A 86 2.40 0.24 1.75
N ALA A 87 1.25 -0.43 1.85
CA ALA A 87 0.09 0.09 2.56
C ALA A 87 0.43 0.34 4.05
N PHE A 88 1.17 -0.58 4.66
CA PHE A 88 1.65 -0.43 6.02
C PHE A 88 2.60 0.76 6.15
N ARG A 89 3.68 0.84 5.38
CA ARG A 89 4.65 1.94 5.49
C ARG A 89 4.03 3.30 5.21
N LEU A 90 3.23 3.41 4.15
CA LEU A 90 2.48 4.63 3.84
C LEU A 90 1.49 5.02 4.94
N SER A 91 0.90 4.07 5.68
CA SER A 91 0.05 4.38 6.84
C SER A 91 0.80 4.83 8.09
N ARG A 92 2.09 4.49 8.23
CA ARG A 92 2.83 4.70 9.49
C ARG A 92 3.64 5.99 9.54
N PHE A 93 4.05 6.50 8.38
CA PHE A 93 4.83 7.73 8.25
C PHE A 93 3.97 8.98 8.48
N LYS A 94 4.59 10.14 8.73
CA LYS A 94 3.85 11.40 8.94
C LYS A 94 3.64 12.12 7.61
N ILE A 95 3.07 11.42 6.64
CA ILE A 95 2.89 11.96 5.28
C ILE A 95 1.80 13.03 5.26
N VAL A 96 0.74 12.83 6.04
CA VAL A 96 -0.43 13.71 6.10
C VAL A 96 -0.46 14.41 7.45
N HIS A 97 -0.51 15.73 7.44
CA HIS A 97 -0.65 16.56 8.62
C HIS A 97 -2.02 17.20 8.65
N PHE A 98 -2.64 17.24 9.83
CA PHE A 98 -3.98 17.75 10.02
C PHE A 98 -3.95 19.05 10.81
N LYS A 99 -4.61 20.09 10.27
CA LYS A 99 -4.85 21.34 11.00
C LYS A 99 -5.89 21.13 12.08
N GLU A 100 -5.94 22.03 13.06
CA GLU A 100 -6.91 21.99 14.17
C GLU A 100 -8.38 21.88 13.68
N ALA A 101 -8.71 22.56 12.59
CA ALA A 101 -10.05 22.48 11.98
C ALA A 101 -10.47 21.06 11.57
N ALA A 102 -9.52 20.14 11.35
CA ALA A 102 -9.82 18.73 11.07
C ALA A 102 -10.35 17.98 12.31
N TRP A 103 -10.04 18.43 13.52
CA TRP A 103 -10.30 17.69 14.76
C TRP A 103 -11.80 17.57 15.07
N ALA A 104 -12.64 18.42 14.48
CA ALA A 104 -14.09 18.30 14.54
C ALA A 104 -14.64 17.06 13.81
N ASN A 105 -13.84 16.42 12.95
CA ASN A 105 -14.23 15.23 12.21
C ASN A 105 -13.71 13.96 12.88
N SER A 106 -14.56 13.12 13.45
CA SER A 106 -14.14 11.91 14.18
C SER A 106 -13.29 10.91 13.38
N HIS A 107 -13.28 11.01 12.05
CA HIS A 107 -12.59 10.08 11.14
C HIS A 107 -11.35 10.68 10.47
N PHE A 108 -10.91 11.90 10.85
CA PHE A 108 -9.75 12.54 10.20
C PHE A 108 -8.51 11.64 10.21
N HIS A 109 -8.32 10.87 11.28
CA HIS A 109 -7.22 9.93 11.48
C HIS A 109 -7.24 8.68 10.57
N LEU A 110 -8.24 8.50 9.71
CA LEU A 110 -8.33 7.39 8.74
C LEU A 110 -7.96 7.81 7.32
N VAL A 111 -7.79 9.11 7.07
CA VAL A 111 -7.59 9.66 5.73
C VAL A 111 -6.31 9.12 5.09
N GLN A 112 -5.21 9.05 5.84
CA GLN A 112 -3.93 8.57 5.32
C GLN A 112 -3.97 7.07 5.02
N GLU A 113 -4.53 6.27 5.92
CA GLU A 113 -4.69 4.83 5.78
C GLU A 113 -5.56 4.47 4.58
N LEU A 114 -6.66 5.21 4.39
CA LEU A 114 -7.53 5.02 3.24
C LEU A 114 -6.82 5.40 1.93
N ALA A 115 -6.10 6.52 1.91
CA ALA A 115 -5.32 6.92 0.74
C ALA A 115 -4.27 5.85 0.37
N ALA A 116 -3.52 5.35 1.35
CA ALA A 116 -2.51 4.31 1.17
C ALA A 116 -3.12 3.00 0.63
N THR A 117 -4.23 2.54 1.21
CA THR A 117 -4.89 1.28 0.79
C THR A 117 -5.55 1.38 -0.58
N LEU A 118 -6.15 2.52 -0.93
CA LEU A 118 -6.70 2.76 -2.27
C LEU A 118 -5.61 2.80 -3.34
N LEU A 119 -4.51 3.51 -3.07
CA LEU A 119 -3.35 3.59 -3.96
C LEU A 119 -2.80 2.19 -4.24
N VAL A 120 -2.48 1.45 -3.17
CA VAL A 120 -1.91 0.11 -3.30
C VAL A 120 -2.85 -0.85 -4.01
N ARG A 121 -4.16 -0.76 -3.73
CA ARG A 121 -5.16 -1.51 -4.48
C ARG A 121 -5.06 -1.24 -5.98
N LYS A 122 -5.00 0.02 -6.42
CA LYS A 122 -4.85 0.39 -7.84
C LYS A 122 -3.60 -0.24 -8.45
N LEU A 123 -2.48 -0.21 -7.72
CA LEU A 123 -1.18 -0.63 -8.24
C LEU A 123 -1.05 -2.15 -8.40
N PHE A 124 -1.63 -2.93 -7.48
CA PHE A 124 -1.32 -4.36 -7.37
C PHE A 124 -2.52 -5.29 -7.54
N MET A 125 -3.76 -4.81 -7.40
CA MET A 125 -4.93 -5.67 -7.44
C MET A 125 -5.59 -5.60 -8.83
N PRO A 126 -5.57 -6.71 -9.62
CA PRO A 126 -6.22 -6.74 -10.93
C PRO A 126 -7.75 -6.74 -10.81
N CYS A 127 -8.28 -7.20 -9.67
CA CYS A 127 -9.70 -7.32 -9.42
C CYS A 127 -10.25 -6.18 -8.55
N GLN A 128 -11.58 -6.03 -8.57
CA GLN A 128 -12.25 -5.05 -7.73
C GLN A 128 -12.35 -5.56 -6.29
N VAL A 129 -11.58 -4.96 -5.37
CA VAL A 129 -11.77 -5.16 -3.93
C VAL A 129 -12.99 -4.34 -3.47
N PRO A 130 -13.96 -4.95 -2.75
CA PRO A 130 -15.12 -4.23 -2.24
C PRO A 130 -14.72 -3.05 -1.33
N ALA A 131 -15.37 -1.90 -1.50
CA ALA A 131 -15.03 -0.68 -0.77
C ALA A 131 -15.10 -0.85 0.77
N LYS A 132 -16.06 -1.63 1.26
CA LYS A 132 -16.18 -1.95 2.69
C LYS A 132 -14.95 -2.67 3.25
N ASN A 133 -14.36 -3.58 2.46
CA ASN A 133 -13.18 -4.33 2.86
C ASN A 133 -11.93 -3.44 2.87
N ILE A 134 -11.83 -2.50 1.92
CA ILE A 134 -10.76 -1.49 1.92
C ILE A 134 -10.87 -0.61 3.17
N LEU A 135 -12.07 -0.08 3.46
CA LEU A 135 -12.30 0.74 4.65
C LEU A 135 -11.98 0.00 5.95
N GLU A 136 -12.36 -1.28 6.04
CA GLU A 136 -12.05 -2.12 7.19
C GLU A 136 -10.53 -2.30 7.35
N LEU A 137 -9.80 -2.59 6.27
CA LEU A 137 -8.34 -2.67 6.32
C LEU A 137 -7.73 -1.32 6.75
N SER A 138 -8.18 -0.19 6.20
CA SER A 138 -7.70 1.14 6.59
C SER A 138 -7.90 1.39 8.09
N TYR A 139 -9.05 1.00 8.63
CA TYR A 139 -9.33 1.08 10.07
C TYR A 139 -8.40 0.16 10.89
N GLN A 140 -8.18 -1.07 10.46
CA GLN A 140 -7.27 -1.98 11.15
C GLN A 140 -5.82 -1.48 11.16
N LEU A 141 -5.37 -0.86 10.06
CA LEU A 141 -4.06 -0.21 9.98
C LEU A 141 -3.94 0.98 10.94
N SER A 142 -4.95 1.85 11.00
CA SER A 142 -4.92 3.05 11.86
C SER A 142 -4.88 2.68 13.35
N ARG A 143 -5.58 1.61 13.73
CA ARG A 143 -5.59 1.06 15.10
C ARG A 143 -4.38 0.19 15.41
N ARG A 144 -3.48 -0.04 14.44
CA ARG A 144 -2.33 -0.96 14.56
C ARG A 144 -2.74 -2.40 14.89
N HIS A 145 -3.95 -2.79 14.49
CA HIS A 145 -4.42 -4.17 14.59
C HIS A 145 -3.96 -5.02 13.40
N ALA A 146 -3.58 -4.37 12.28
CA ALA A 146 -2.91 -5.00 11.16
C ALA A 146 -1.46 -4.53 11.07
N ASN A 147 -0.55 -5.47 10.80
CA ASN A 147 0.83 -5.19 10.40
C ASN A 147 0.99 -5.45 8.89
N GLN A 148 2.21 -5.29 8.38
CA GLN A 148 2.53 -5.54 6.97
C GLN A 148 2.15 -6.96 6.50
N GLU A 149 2.24 -7.98 7.36
CA GLU A 149 1.93 -9.37 7.01
C GLU A 149 0.42 -9.57 6.90
N THR A 150 -0.35 -9.06 7.86
CA THR A 150 -1.82 -9.10 7.81
C THR A 150 -2.36 -8.36 6.59
N ALA A 151 -1.85 -7.15 6.32
CA ALA A 151 -2.20 -6.40 5.12
C ALA A 151 -1.80 -7.15 3.84
N GLY A 152 -0.65 -7.83 3.87
CA GLY A 152 -0.18 -8.66 2.76
C GLY A 152 -1.11 -9.83 2.45
N LEU A 153 -1.54 -10.55 3.49
CA LEU A 153 -2.51 -11.64 3.36
C LEU A 153 -3.87 -11.16 2.86
N PHE A 154 -4.32 -9.99 3.33
CA PHE A 154 -5.54 -9.37 2.82
C PHE A 154 -5.45 -9.19 1.30
N PHE A 155 -4.38 -8.55 0.80
CA PHE A 155 -4.24 -8.33 -0.64
C PHE A 155 -4.00 -9.63 -1.42
N ASP A 156 -3.25 -10.58 -0.88
CA ASP A 156 -3.08 -11.91 -1.51
C ASP A 156 -4.42 -12.63 -1.71
N ALA A 157 -5.36 -12.49 -0.77
CA ALA A 157 -6.70 -13.10 -0.89
C ALA A 157 -7.52 -12.55 -2.05
N PHE A 158 -7.24 -11.32 -2.50
CA PHE A 158 -7.88 -10.71 -3.67
C PHE A 158 -7.03 -10.82 -4.94
N ALA A 159 -5.71 -10.99 -4.83
CA ALA A 159 -4.82 -11.15 -5.98
C ALA A 159 -4.96 -12.52 -6.69
N ALA A 160 -5.53 -13.51 -6.02
CA ALA A 160 -5.70 -14.88 -6.52
C ALA A 160 -7.03 -15.14 -7.26
N GLY A 161 -7.89 -14.12 -7.39
CA GLY A 161 -9.15 -14.18 -8.14
C GLY A 161 -9.05 -13.50 -9.49
#